data_AF-A0A4P7C176-F1
#
_entry.id   AF-A0A4P7C176-F1
#
_cell.length_a   1.000
_cell.length_b   1.000
_cell.length_c   1.000
_cell.angle_alpha   90.00
_cell.angle_beta   90.00
_cell.angle_gamma   90.00
#
_symmetry.space_group_name_H-M   'P 1'
#
loop_
_entity.id
_entity.type
_entity.pdbx_description
1 polymer ?
#
loop_
_entity_poly.entity_id
_entity_poly.type
_entity_poly.pdbx_seq_one_letter_code
_entity_poly.pdbx_strand_id
1 'polypeptide(L)'
;MRVSVIALIPSTQGIHATLATTGASRAVIGGDVFQEAVVRRDPEMVALTSPRDATGLFELQQQSEMLFPFEGLGVDTTWEFRMPKASNPFDYKTLADVLITIEYTALHSSNYYQQVTQTLKPRVSADRAFSFRHELSDQWYDLHHPDLIQAPNVPMTVKWKTRREDFPPNLESLNIDQIVLYFVRKEGKTFEVPVTKLQFTFTDKTGEHKPKGAATSIDGVISTRRGNGGTCWIPMTGNTPVGEWELALLTPLKDGRKPEEVFKNEEIEDILFVITYSGRTPQWSA
;
A
#
# COMPACT_ATOMS: atom_id res chain seq x y z
N MET A 1 -9.50 -11.57 17.71
CA MET A 1 -9.13 -10.67 16.59
C MET A 1 -9.61 -9.26 16.90
N ARG A 2 -8.85 -8.23 16.54
CA ARG A 2 -9.18 -6.81 16.79
C ARG A 2 -8.92 -5.97 15.56
N VAL A 3 -9.74 -4.95 15.32
CA VAL A 3 -9.59 -3.99 14.21
C VAL A 3 -9.57 -2.56 14.73
N SER A 4 -8.59 -1.78 14.27
CA SER A 4 -8.47 -0.35 14.54
C SER A 4 -8.42 0.42 13.22
N VAL A 5 -9.29 1.42 13.07
CA VAL A 5 -9.34 2.32 11.92
C VAL A 5 -8.76 3.67 12.35
N ILE A 6 -7.64 4.06 11.73
CA ILE A 6 -6.95 5.30 12.03
C ILE A 6 -7.46 6.37 11.06
N ALA A 7 -8.42 7.17 11.50
CA ALA A 7 -9.00 8.27 10.74
C ALA A 7 -9.58 9.38 11.64
N LEU A 8 -9.90 10.54 11.07
CA LEU A 8 -10.63 11.60 11.79
C LEU A 8 -12.13 11.28 11.82
N ILE A 9 -12.50 10.41 12.75
CA ILE A 9 -13.88 9.96 12.95
C ILE A 9 -14.50 10.72 14.13
N PRO A 10 -15.68 11.35 13.97
CA PRO A 10 -16.37 11.99 15.07
C PRO A 10 -16.63 11.02 16.22
N SER A 11 -16.33 11.45 17.46
CA SER A 11 -16.49 10.62 18.66
C SER A 11 -17.93 10.17 18.92
N THR A 12 -18.91 10.85 18.32
CA THR A 12 -20.34 10.55 18.47
C THR A 12 -20.90 9.53 17.47
N GLN A 13 -20.14 9.15 16.43
CA GLN A 13 -20.65 8.30 15.34
C GLN A 13 -20.02 6.91 15.28
N GLY A 14 -18.78 6.74 15.73
CA GLY A 14 -18.07 5.47 15.55
C GLY A 14 -17.87 5.13 14.06
N ILE A 15 -17.80 3.84 13.74
CA ILE A 15 -17.74 3.33 12.37
C ILE A 15 -18.87 2.35 12.10
N HIS A 16 -19.23 2.16 10.85
CA HIS A 16 -20.11 1.09 10.40
C HIS A 16 -19.32 0.22 9.42
N ALA A 17 -18.65 -0.79 9.95
CA ALA A 17 -17.82 -1.70 9.18
C ALA A 17 -18.14 -3.17 9.46
N THR A 18 -17.72 -4.05 8.57
CA THR A 18 -17.77 -5.50 8.76
C THR A 18 -16.40 -6.09 8.52
N LEU A 19 -16.06 -7.12 9.29
CA LEU A 19 -14.94 -8.01 9.02
C LEU A 19 -15.49 -9.41 8.77
N ALA A 20 -15.09 -10.04 7.67
CA ALA A 20 -15.57 -11.36 7.28
C ALA A 20 -14.44 -12.27 6.79
N THR A 21 -14.70 -13.57 6.81
CA THR A 21 -13.83 -14.62 6.26
C THR A 21 -14.66 -15.60 5.44
N THR A 22 -14.05 -16.25 4.45
CA THR A 22 -14.73 -17.20 3.55
C THR A 22 -14.99 -18.56 4.19
N GLY A 23 -14.53 -18.78 5.44
CA GLY A 23 -14.77 -20.00 6.22
C GLY A 23 -13.77 -21.14 5.94
N ALA A 24 -13.09 -21.14 4.79
CA ALA A 24 -11.99 -22.05 4.50
C ALA A 24 -10.66 -21.43 4.90
N SER A 25 -9.95 -22.08 5.83
CA SER A 25 -8.65 -21.65 6.32
C SER A 25 -7.67 -22.81 6.40
N ARG A 26 -6.38 -22.51 6.57
CA ARG A 26 -5.32 -23.50 6.72
C ARG A 26 -4.57 -23.28 8.02
N ALA A 27 -4.32 -24.38 8.73
CA ALA A 27 -3.61 -24.39 9.99
C ALA A 27 -2.66 -25.60 10.03
N VAL A 28 -1.56 -25.48 10.76
CA VAL A 28 -0.70 -26.62 11.06
C VAL A 28 -1.22 -27.26 12.34
N ILE A 29 -1.66 -28.52 12.25
CA ILE A 29 -2.14 -29.28 13.41
C ILE A 29 -1.00 -30.16 13.95
N GLY A 30 -0.97 -30.30 15.28
CA GLY A 30 -0.02 -31.17 15.97
C GLY A 30 -0.44 -32.65 15.98
N GLY A 31 0.42 -33.50 16.53
CA GLY A 31 0.29 -34.95 16.60
C GLY A 31 1.68 -35.60 16.66
N ASP A 32 1.82 -36.85 16.19
CA ASP A 32 3.14 -37.47 15.99
C ASP A 32 3.97 -36.72 14.92
N VAL A 33 3.29 -36.12 13.94
CA VAL A 33 3.88 -35.30 12.87
C VAL A 33 3.03 -34.04 12.69
N PHE A 34 3.70 -32.90 12.53
CA PHE A 34 3.04 -31.63 12.20
C PHE A 34 2.74 -31.59 10.72
N GLN A 35 1.49 -31.28 10.37
CA GLN A 35 1.05 -31.24 8.98
C GLN A 35 0.03 -30.11 8.76
N GLU A 36 0.04 -29.54 7.57
CA GLU A 36 -0.96 -28.57 7.15
C GLU A 36 -2.31 -29.26 6.99
N ALA A 37 -3.34 -28.69 7.58
CA ALA A 37 -4.72 -29.15 7.49
C ALA A 37 -5.62 -28.00 7.07
N VAL A 38 -6.58 -28.32 6.21
CA VAL A 38 -7.65 -27.40 5.83
C VAL A 38 -8.73 -27.45 6.91
N VAL A 39 -8.98 -26.31 7.54
CA VAL A 39 -10.09 -26.12 8.48
C VAL A 39 -11.24 -25.46 7.72
N ARG A 40 -12.38 -26.16 7.64
CA ARG A 40 -13.60 -25.64 7.00
C ARG A 40 -14.64 -25.34 8.05
N ARG A 41 -15.08 -24.09 8.09
CA ARG A 41 -16.21 -23.59 8.87
C ARG A 41 -17.14 -22.83 7.94
N ASP A 42 -18.34 -22.56 8.42
CA ASP A 42 -19.22 -21.63 7.73
C ASP A 42 -18.58 -20.23 7.68
N PRO A 43 -18.83 -19.44 6.63
CA PRO A 43 -18.38 -18.05 6.59
C PRO A 43 -18.84 -17.29 7.83
N GLU A 44 -17.89 -16.67 8.52
CA GLU A 44 -18.15 -15.86 9.71
C GLU A 44 -18.00 -14.38 9.37
N MET A 45 -18.83 -13.54 9.99
CA MET A 45 -18.80 -12.08 9.83
C MET A 45 -19.13 -11.42 11.17
N VAL A 46 -18.42 -10.34 11.49
CA VAL A 46 -18.74 -9.47 12.62
C VAL A 46 -18.97 -8.04 12.15
N ALA A 47 -19.87 -7.34 12.84
CA ALA A 47 -20.07 -5.90 12.68
C ALA A 47 -19.16 -5.15 13.66
N LEU A 48 -18.54 -4.07 13.20
CA LEU A 48 -17.61 -3.24 13.96
C LEU A 48 -18.20 -1.84 14.08
N THR A 49 -18.35 -1.37 15.33
CA THR A 49 -18.93 -0.06 15.66
C THR A 49 -17.93 0.91 16.28
N SER A 50 -16.89 0.38 16.94
CA SER A 50 -15.77 1.18 17.47
C SER A 50 -14.68 1.34 16.41
N PRO A 51 -14.08 2.54 16.26
CA PRO A 51 -12.89 2.72 15.42
C PRO A 51 -11.60 2.19 16.07
N ARG A 52 -11.64 1.80 17.35
CA ARG A 52 -10.47 1.35 18.11
C ARG A 52 -10.70 -0.02 18.70
N ASP A 53 -9.74 -0.91 18.47
CA ASP A 53 -9.62 -2.27 19.00
C ASP A 53 -10.93 -3.08 18.96
N ALA A 54 -11.72 -2.87 17.91
CA ALA A 54 -13.04 -3.46 17.77
C ALA A 54 -12.94 -4.97 17.52
N THR A 55 -13.65 -5.74 18.34
CA THR A 55 -13.72 -7.21 18.27
C THR A 55 -15.01 -7.71 17.62
N GLY A 56 -16.01 -6.82 17.47
CA GLY A 56 -17.37 -7.18 17.09
C GLY A 56 -18.23 -7.75 18.22
N LEU A 57 -17.71 -7.71 19.46
CA LEU A 57 -18.41 -8.11 20.67
C LEU A 57 -18.58 -6.91 21.62
N PHE A 58 -19.56 -6.98 22.51
CA PHE A 58 -19.74 -6.00 23.56
C PHE A 58 -18.94 -6.39 24.81
N GLU A 59 -18.20 -5.44 25.40
CA GLU A 59 -17.32 -5.68 26.56
C GLU A 59 -18.03 -6.23 27.81
N LEU A 60 -19.35 -6.05 27.92
CA LEU A 60 -20.16 -6.53 29.05
C LEU A 60 -20.47 -8.04 29.02
N GLN A 61 -20.03 -8.77 27.99
CA GLN A 61 -20.16 -10.23 27.93
C GLN A 61 -19.03 -10.91 28.71
N GLN A 62 -19.15 -10.93 30.05
CA GLN A 62 -18.30 -11.77 30.90
C GLN A 62 -18.67 -13.24 30.67
N GLN A 63 -17.78 -13.96 29.99
CA GLN A 63 -17.74 -15.42 29.84
C GLN A 63 -18.98 -16.04 29.20
N SER A 64 -18.89 -16.27 27.90
CA SER A 64 -19.72 -17.27 27.23
C SER A 64 -18.96 -18.59 27.15
N GLU A 65 -19.65 -19.72 27.29
CA GLU A 65 -19.14 -21.04 26.88
C GLU A 65 -19.01 -21.16 25.34
N MET A 66 -19.44 -20.13 24.60
CA MET A 66 -19.32 -20.05 23.14
C MET A 66 -17.93 -19.55 22.73
N LEU A 67 -17.50 -20.03 21.55
CA LEU A 67 -16.30 -19.55 20.88
C LEU A 67 -16.41 -18.06 20.53
N PHE A 68 -15.28 -17.36 20.60
CA PHE A 68 -15.17 -16.02 20.04
C PHE A 68 -15.31 -16.04 18.51
N PRO A 69 -15.72 -14.92 17.89
CA PRO A 69 -15.70 -14.81 16.45
C PRO A 69 -14.30 -15.13 15.89
N PHE A 70 -14.28 -15.97 14.85
CA PHE A 70 -13.08 -16.47 14.20
C PHE A 70 -12.20 -17.40 15.03
N GLU A 71 -12.63 -17.79 16.23
CA GLU A 71 -11.87 -18.73 17.06
C GLU A 71 -11.88 -20.13 16.44
N GLY A 72 -10.69 -20.75 16.37
CA GLY A 72 -10.49 -22.04 15.76
C GLY A 72 -10.33 -22.01 14.23
N LEU A 73 -10.27 -20.82 13.61
CA LEU A 73 -9.82 -20.68 12.23
C LEU A 73 -8.29 -20.63 12.14
N GLY A 74 -7.76 -21.11 11.02
CA GLY A 74 -6.37 -20.88 10.64
C GLY A 74 -6.14 -19.44 10.19
N VAL A 75 -4.92 -18.93 10.42
CA VAL A 75 -4.52 -17.56 10.04
C VAL A 75 -4.44 -17.40 8.51
N ASP A 76 -4.08 -18.48 7.80
CA ASP A 76 -4.05 -18.55 6.34
C ASP A 76 -5.49 -18.70 5.81
N THR A 77 -6.14 -17.54 5.62
CA THR A 77 -7.47 -17.38 5.05
C THR A 77 -7.58 -16.02 4.34
N THR A 78 -8.69 -15.80 3.64
CA THR A 78 -9.02 -14.49 3.07
C THR A 78 -9.87 -13.70 4.06
N TRP A 79 -9.41 -12.49 4.39
CA TRP A 79 -10.13 -11.53 5.22
C TRP A 79 -10.70 -10.42 4.37
N GLU A 80 -11.96 -10.07 4.59
CA GLU A 80 -12.63 -8.96 3.94
C GLU A 80 -13.07 -7.92 4.96
N PHE A 81 -12.47 -6.74 4.91
CA PHE A 81 -12.92 -5.57 5.65
C PHE A 81 -13.74 -4.67 4.73
N ARG A 82 -14.99 -4.36 5.10
CA ARG A 82 -15.85 -3.42 4.37
C ARG A 82 -16.27 -2.29 5.29
N MET A 83 -16.09 -1.06 4.84
CA MET A 83 -16.60 0.14 5.50
C MET A 83 -17.25 1.03 4.44
N PRO A 84 -18.56 0.86 4.17
CA PRO A 84 -19.25 1.59 3.08
C PRO A 84 -19.37 3.08 3.36
N LYS A 85 -19.03 3.94 2.38
CA LYS A 85 -19.18 5.40 2.50
C LYS A 85 -20.61 5.83 2.83
N ALA A 86 -21.61 5.12 2.29
CA ALA A 86 -23.03 5.42 2.49
C ALA A 86 -23.48 5.37 3.97
N SER A 87 -22.81 4.56 4.80
CA SER A 87 -23.11 4.44 6.23
C SER A 87 -22.08 5.15 7.11
N ASN A 88 -20.99 5.69 6.56
CA ASN A 88 -19.91 6.30 7.32
C ASN A 88 -19.73 7.76 6.87
N PRO A 89 -20.48 8.71 7.46
CA PRO A 89 -20.50 10.10 7.02
C PRO A 89 -19.31 10.91 7.58
N PHE A 90 -18.09 10.42 7.37
CA PHE A 90 -16.86 11.14 7.66
C PHE A 90 -15.99 11.25 6.41
N ASP A 91 -15.00 12.13 6.43
CA ASP A 91 -14.09 12.28 5.29
C ASP A 91 -13.11 11.11 5.22
N TYR A 92 -13.32 10.21 4.25
CA TYR A 92 -12.44 9.05 4.02
C TYR A 92 -11.01 9.45 3.63
N LYS A 93 -10.77 10.70 3.21
CA LYS A 93 -9.42 11.22 2.96
C LYS A 93 -8.59 11.28 4.24
N THR A 94 -9.23 11.22 5.40
CA THR A 94 -8.55 11.21 6.69
C THR A 94 -8.14 9.81 7.13
N LEU A 95 -8.50 8.76 6.37
CA LEU A 95 -8.12 7.39 6.65
C LEU A 95 -6.63 7.17 6.39
N ALA A 96 -5.86 7.07 7.46
CA ALA A 96 -4.42 6.82 7.41
C ALA A 96 -4.11 5.32 7.31
N ASP A 97 -4.79 4.48 8.10
CA ASP A 97 -4.50 3.04 8.15
C ASP A 97 -5.67 2.22 8.74
N VAL A 98 -5.67 0.91 8.47
CA VAL A 98 -6.55 -0.09 9.09
C VAL A 98 -5.67 -1.21 9.67
N LEU A 99 -5.53 -1.22 10.99
CA LEU A 99 -4.77 -2.23 11.71
C LEU A 99 -5.65 -3.41 12.08
N ILE A 100 -5.28 -4.60 11.63
CA ILE A 100 -5.90 -5.87 12.04
C ILE A 100 -4.93 -6.64 12.93
N THR A 101 -5.32 -6.88 14.18
CA THR A 101 -4.56 -7.69 15.13
C THR A 101 -5.17 -9.08 15.25
N ILE A 102 -4.35 -10.09 14.93
CA ILE A 102 -4.72 -11.50 15.02
C ILE A 102 -4.05 -12.10 16.24
N GLU A 103 -4.87 -12.51 17.20
CA GLU A 103 -4.44 -13.33 18.33
C GLU A 103 -4.63 -14.79 17.95
N TYR A 104 -3.58 -15.59 18.08
CA TYR A 104 -3.59 -16.99 17.66
C TYR A 104 -2.81 -17.84 18.66
N THR A 105 -3.18 -19.12 18.72
CA THR A 105 -2.45 -20.14 19.47
C THR A 105 -1.49 -20.86 18.53
N ALA A 106 -0.23 -21.00 18.95
CA ALA A 106 0.79 -21.73 18.20
C ALA A 106 1.27 -22.95 18.99
N LEU A 107 1.58 -24.03 18.27
CA LEU A 107 2.28 -25.19 18.82
C LEU A 107 3.74 -25.17 18.37
N HIS A 108 4.64 -25.68 19.23
CA HIS A 108 6.07 -25.75 18.92
C HIS A 108 6.48 -27.16 18.48
N SER A 109 7.28 -27.25 17.42
CA SER A 109 7.97 -28.47 17.00
C SER A 109 9.31 -28.13 16.34
N SER A 110 10.40 -28.65 16.89
CA SER A 110 11.75 -28.41 16.37
C SER A 110 11.97 -29.08 15.00
N ASN A 111 11.39 -30.27 14.79
CA ASN A 111 11.47 -30.98 13.51
C ASN A 111 10.70 -30.20 12.42
N TYR A 112 9.50 -29.72 12.74
CA TYR A 112 8.70 -28.93 11.80
C TYR A 112 9.38 -27.60 11.50
N TYR A 113 9.99 -26.95 12.49
CA TYR A 113 10.80 -25.75 12.29
C TYR A 113 11.91 -26.00 11.26
N GLN A 114 12.71 -27.06 11.41
CA GLN A 114 13.78 -27.41 10.46
C GLN A 114 13.25 -27.69 9.05
N GLN A 115 12.12 -28.39 8.95
CA GLN A 115 11.47 -28.65 7.65
C GLN A 115 11.03 -27.35 6.97
N VAL A 116 10.37 -26.47 7.72
CA VAL A 116 9.85 -25.20 7.18
C VAL A 116 11.01 -24.31 6.74
N THR A 117 12.03 -24.10 7.59
CA THR A 117 13.15 -23.21 7.25
C THR A 117 13.95 -23.66 6.03
N GLN A 118 14.00 -24.97 5.74
CA GLN A 118 14.58 -25.50 4.50
C GLN A 118 13.72 -25.22 3.25
N THR A 119 12.42 -25.04 3.40
CA THR A 119 11.48 -24.78 2.29
C THR A 119 11.17 -23.29 2.08
N LEU A 120 11.42 -22.45 3.07
CA LEU A 120 11.17 -21.00 3.00
C LEU A 120 12.06 -20.38 1.92
N LYS A 121 11.42 -19.81 0.91
CA LYS A 121 12.12 -19.02 -0.10
C LYS A 121 12.59 -17.72 0.54
N PRO A 122 13.86 -17.33 0.39
CA PRO A 122 14.36 -16.10 1.00
C PRO A 122 13.87 -14.84 0.28
N ARG A 123 13.08 -14.94 -0.80
CA ARG A 123 12.60 -13.78 -1.56
C ARG A 123 11.28 -13.28 -0.97
N VAL A 124 11.27 -12.00 -0.60
CA VAL A 124 10.06 -11.27 -0.17
C VAL A 124 9.75 -10.19 -1.20
N SER A 125 8.47 -9.93 -1.43
CA SER A 125 8.00 -8.81 -2.27
C SER A 125 6.85 -8.10 -1.56
N ALA A 126 6.83 -6.77 -1.64
CA ALA A 126 5.82 -5.92 -1.02
C ALA A 126 5.75 -4.56 -1.75
N ASP A 127 4.71 -3.79 -1.44
CA ASP A 127 4.49 -2.45 -1.97
C ASP A 127 4.81 -1.39 -0.89
N ARG A 128 5.52 -0.32 -1.27
CA ARG A 128 5.69 0.90 -0.49
C ARG A 128 5.08 2.06 -1.26
N ALA A 129 3.96 2.60 -0.77
CA ALA A 129 3.29 3.76 -1.32
C ALA A 129 3.75 5.03 -0.60
N PHE A 130 4.02 6.11 -1.34
CA PHE A 130 4.31 7.44 -0.82
C PHE A 130 3.18 8.38 -1.25
N SER A 131 2.47 8.96 -0.28
CA SER A 131 1.46 9.98 -0.56
C SER A 131 2.11 11.34 -0.70
N PHE A 132 1.86 12.02 -1.82
CA PHE A 132 2.37 13.38 -1.99
C PHE A 132 1.72 14.32 -0.97
N ARG A 133 0.41 14.18 -0.76
CA ARG A 133 -0.32 15.03 0.19
C ARG A 133 0.14 14.87 1.63
N HIS A 134 0.44 13.65 2.07
CA HIS A 134 0.70 13.35 3.48
C HIS A 134 2.19 13.18 3.83
N GLU A 135 2.99 12.57 2.94
CA GLU A 135 4.41 12.27 3.21
C GLU A 135 5.36 13.22 2.47
N LEU A 136 4.97 13.75 1.30
CA LEU A 136 5.78 14.66 0.49
C LEU A 136 5.12 16.04 0.40
N SER A 137 4.72 16.59 1.56
CA SER A 137 3.91 17.81 1.67
C SER A 137 4.52 19.03 0.99
N ASP A 138 5.86 19.14 1.00
CA ASP A 138 6.57 20.23 0.35
C ASP A 138 6.44 20.13 -1.18
N GLN A 139 6.63 18.93 -1.73
CA GLN A 139 6.43 18.66 -3.16
C GLN A 139 4.96 18.87 -3.55
N TRP A 140 4.02 18.49 -2.70
CA TRP A 140 2.61 18.77 -2.92
C TRP A 140 2.32 20.28 -2.95
N TYR A 141 2.88 21.04 -2.00
CA TYR A 141 2.77 22.50 -1.98
C TYR A 141 3.33 23.13 -3.26
N ASP A 142 4.50 22.68 -3.71
CA ASP A 142 5.16 23.13 -4.93
C ASP A 142 4.29 22.91 -6.18
N LEU A 143 3.63 21.75 -6.29
CA LEU A 143 2.73 21.45 -7.41
C LEU A 143 1.48 22.35 -7.45
N HIS A 144 1.04 22.85 -6.29
CA HIS A 144 -0.12 23.74 -6.17
C HIS A 144 0.23 25.23 -6.33
N HIS A 145 1.51 25.59 -6.26
CA HIS A 145 1.98 26.97 -6.39
C HIS A 145 3.07 27.10 -7.48
N PRO A 146 2.79 26.70 -8.74
CA PRO A 146 3.77 26.72 -9.81
C PRO A 146 4.26 28.13 -10.17
N ASP A 147 3.49 29.17 -9.85
CA ASP A 147 3.88 30.57 -10.01
C ASP A 147 5.06 30.99 -9.11
N LEU A 148 5.32 30.25 -8.03
CA LEU A 148 6.52 30.41 -7.21
C LEU A 148 7.75 29.76 -7.87
N ILE A 149 7.57 28.91 -8.89
CA ILE A 149 8.57 27.96 -9.44
C ILE A 149 8.93 28.24 -10.92
N GLN A 150 8.77 29.48 -11.42
CA GLN A 150 9.41 30.06 -12.64
C GLN A 150 8.51 30.36 -13.87
N ALA A 151 9.15 31.02 -14.84
CA ALA A 151 8.71 31.65 -16.10
C ALA A 151 7.93 30.74 -17.09
N PRO A 152 7.28 31.31 -18.13
CA PRO A 152 6.48 30.55 -19.10
C PRO A 152 7.26 29.40 -19.76
N ASN A 153 6.60 28.25 -19.94
CA ASN A 153 7.11 27.03 -20.60
C ASN A 153 8.21 26.24 -19.84
N VAL A 154 8.40 26.51 -18.54
CA VAL A 154 9.25 25.67 -17.68
C VAL A 154 8.41 24.53 -17.10
N PRO A 155 8.90 23.27 -17.09
CA PRO A 155 8.16 22.17 -16.48
C PRO A 155 8.05 22.34 -14.97
N MET A 156 6.83 22.20 -14.44
CA MET A 156 6.59 22.09 -13.00
C MET A 156 7.23 20.81 -12.50
N THR A 157 8.27 20.94 -11.68
CA THR A 157 9.16 19.84 -11.33
C THR A 157 9.26 19.69 -9.82
N VAL A 158 9.10 18.46 -9.34
CA VAL A 158 9.28 18.11 -7.93
C VAL A 158 10.24 16.95 -7.78
N LYS A 159 11.00 16.97 -6.68
CA LYS A 159 12.02 15.98 -6.36
C LYS A 159 11.80 15.42 -4.97
N TRP A 160 12.00 14.12 -4.82
CA TRP A 160 11.97 13.43 -3.54
C TRP A 160 12.99 12.31 -3.51
N LYS A 161 13.31 11.81 -2.32
CA LYS A 161 14.29 10.74 -2.13
C LYS A 161 13.62 9.54 -1.49
N THR A 162 13.93 8.37 -2.02
CA THR A 162 13.66 7.10 -1.36
C THR A 162 14.95 6.63 -0.71
N ARG A 163 14.87 6.30 0.57
CA ARG A 163 16.01 5.97 1.43
C ARG A 163 15.90 4.54 1.92
N ARG A 164 16.97 3.99 2.50
CA ARG A 164 16.95 2.59 2.94
C ARG A 164 15.94 2.38 4.06
N GLU A 165 15.77 3.38 4.94
CA GLU A 165 14.83 3.40 6.05
C GLU A 165 13.34 3.37 5.62
N ASP A 166 13.03 3.69 4.36
CA ASP A 166 11.67 3.60 3.84
C ASP A 166 11.20 2.16 3.56
N PHE A 167 12.12 1.19 3.64
CA PHE A 167 11.89 -0.22 3.36
C PHE A 167 12.24 -1.08 4.60
N PRO A 168 11.62 -2.27 4.78
CA PRO A 168 11.83 -3.09 5.96
C PRO A 168 13.31 -3.38 6.24
N PRO A 169 13.73 -3.36 7.52
CA PRO A 169 15.08 -3.74 7.90
C PRO A 169 15.34 -5.21 7.58
N ASN A 170 16.61 -5.61 7.57
CA ASN A 170 17.07 -6.99 7.36
C ASN A 170 16.75 -7.59 5.97
N LEU A 171 16.20 -6.82 5.03
CA LEU A 171 16.16 -7.22 3.63
C LEU A 171 17.44 -6.79 2.93
N GLU A 172 18.12 -7.75 2.32
CA GLU A 172 19.28 -7.55 1.48
C GLU A 172 18.87 -7.48 0.01
N SER A 173 19.74 -6.92 -0.84
CA SER A 173 19.57 -6.90 -2.30
C SER A 173 18.20 -6.37 -2.73
N LEU A 174 17.77 -5.24 -2.13
CA LEU A 174 16.51 -4.62 -2.51
C LEU A 174 16.56 -4.18 -3.97
N ASN A 175 15.50 -4.51 -4.70
CA ASN A 175 15.30 -4.10 -6.08
C ASN A 175 13.87 -3.62 -6.31
N ILE A 176 13.70 -2.68 -7.23
CA ILE A 176 12.39 -2.27 -7.76
C ILE A 176 11.90 -3.37 -8.68
N ASP A 177 10.76 -3.98 -8.35
CA ASP A 177 10.05 -4.90 -9.24
C ASP A 177 9.11 -4.11 -10.15
N GLN A 178 8.35 -3.15 -9.61
CA GLN A 178 7.36 -2.37 -10.36
C GLN A 178 7.20 -0.95 -9.80
N ILE A 179 6.76 -0.02 -10.64
CA ILE A 179 6.48 1.38 -10.29
C ILE A 179 5.05 1.71 -10.69
N VAL A 180 4.36 2.45 -9.81
CA VAL A 180 3.05 3.04 -10.08
C VAL A 180 3.10 4.51 -9.70
N LEU A 181 2.55 5.36 -10.55
CA LEU A 181 2.16 6.72 -10.22
C LEU A 181 0.66 6.83 -10.41
N TYR A 182 -0.08 7.12 -9.36
CA TYR A 182 -1.53 7.23 -9.40
C TYR A 182 -1.98 8.63 -9.00
N PHE A 183 -2.59 9.34 -9.94
CA PHE A 183 -3.23 10.62 -9.73
C PHE A 183 -4.65 10.37 -9.22
N VAL A 184 -4.86 10.58 -7.92
CA VAL A 184 -6.18 10.49 -7.30
C VAL A 184 -6.95 11.73 -7.70
N ARG A 185 -7.96 11.55 -8.58
CA ARG A 185 -8.77 12.65 -9.10
C ARG A 185 -9.94 12.92 -8.17
N LYS A 186 -10.35 14.19 -8.10
CA LYS A 186 -11.59 14.58 -7.42
C LYS A 186 -12.79 13.84 -7.98
N GLU A 187 -13.75 13.52 -7.12
CA GLU A 187 -14.95 12.78 -7.51
C GLU A 187 -15.65 13.41 -8.73
N GLY A 188 -16.02 12.56 -9.69
CA GLY A 188 -16.64 12.97 -10.96
C GLY A 188 -15.68 13.52 -12.02
N LYS A 189 -14.37 13.68 -11.73
CA LYS A 189 -13.38 14.12 -12.72
C LYS A 189 -12.75 12.94 -13.45
N THR A 190 -12.74 13.02 -14.79
CA THR A 190 -12.16 12.01 -15.68
C THR A 190 -11.22 12.67 -16.69
N PHE A 191 -9.97 12.86 -16.30
CA PHE A 191 -8.92 13.35 -17.18
C PHE A 191 -7.64 12.57 -16.96
N GLU A 192 -6.73 12.60 -17.93
CA GLU A 192 -5.44 11.94 -17.85
C GLU A 192 -4.33 12.98 -17.77
N VAL A 193 -3.30 12.67 -16.97
CA VAL A 193 -2.16 13.52 -16.71
C VAL A 193 -0.97 13.01 -17.54
N PRO A 194 -0.50 13.80 -18.52
CA PRO A 194 0.72 13.47 -19.25
C PRO A 194 1.94 13.87 -18.41
N VAL A 195 2.71 12.88 -17.98
CA VAL A 195 3.99 13.06 -17.31
C VAL A 195 5.06 13.31 -18.38
N THR A 196 5.60 14.52 -18.40
CA THR A 196 6.69 14.91 -19.31
C THR A 196 7.95 14.11 -19.02
N LYS A 197 8.26 13.90 -17.73
CA LYS A 197 9.41 13.12 -17.30
C LYS A 197 9.19 12.58 -15.89
N LEU A 198 9.34 11.27 -15.71
CA LEU A 198 9.77 10.69 -14.45
C LEU A 198 11.22 10.25 -14.62
N GLN A 199 12.10 10.68 -13.72
CA GLN A 199 13.51 10.28 -13.72
C GLN A 199 13.86 9.69 -12.35
N PHE A 200 14.64 8.61 -12.35
CA PHE A 200 15.21 8.03 -11.15
C PHE A 200 16.73 8.11 -11.22
N THR A 201 17.34 8.70 -10.20
CA THR A 201 18.80 8.82 -10.07
C THR A 201 19.26 7.93 -8.93
N PHE A 202 20.12 6.97 -9.23
CA PHE A 202 20.70 6.08 -8.22
C PHE A 202 22.17 5.81 -8.52
N THR A 203 22.91 5.37 -7.50
CA THR A 203 24.33 5.01 -7.63
C THR A 203 24.53 3.57 -7.22
N ASP A 204 25.23 2.81 -8.05
CA ASP A 204 25.66 1.45 -7.75
C ASP A 204 27.18 1.30 -7.95
N LYS A 205 27.67 0.05 -7.98
CA LYS A 205 29.10 -0.25 -8.15
C LYS A 205 29.67 0.18 -9.52
N THR A 206 28.81 0.42 -10.51
CA THR A 206 29.19 0.78 -11.89
C THR A 206 29.11 2.28 -12.15
N GLY A 207 28.47 3.05 -11.27
CA GLY A 207 28.41 4.51 -11.33
C GLY A 207 27.02 5.05 -11.01
N GLU A 208 26.81 6.30 -11.41
CA GLU A 208 25.51 6.98 -11.32
C GLU A 208 24.66 6.69 -12.56
N HIS A 209 23.41 6.31 -12.34
CA HIS A 209 22.43 6.00 -13.38
C HIS A 209 21.25 6.94 -13.29
N LYS A 210 20.70 7.34 -14.45
CA LYS A 210 19.57 8.29 -14.55
C LYS A 210 18.50 7.84 -15.55
N PRO A 211 17.92 6.62 -15.43
CA PRO A 211 16.80 6.22 -16.28
C PRO A 211 15.65 7.23 -16.16
N LYS A 212 15.04 7.56 -17.30
CA LYS A 212 13.94 8.52 -17.39
C LYS A 212 12.95 8.16 -18.48
N GLY A 213 11.70 8.57 -18.31
CA GLY A 213 10.65 8.29 -19.27
C GLY A 213 9.44 9.20 -19.14
N ALA A 214 8.89 9.61 -20.28
CA ALA A 214 7.57 10.22 -20.37
C ALA A 214 6.49 9.13 -20.43
N ALA A 215 5.33 9.41 -19.87
CA ALA A 215 4.18 8.51 -19.88
C ALA A 215 2.89 9.29 -19.65
N THR A 216 1.75 8.75 -20.07
CA THR A 216 0.44 9.36 -19.82
C THR A 216 -0.42 8.39 -19.01
N SER A 217 -1.13 8.93 -18.02
CA SER A 217 -2.02 8.09 -17.20
C SER A 217 -3.16 7.50 -18.03
N ILE A 218 -3.64 6.35 -17.56
CA ILE A 218 -4.90 5.75 -18.00
C ILE A 218 -5.69 5.46 -16.73
N ASP A 219 -6.88 6.05 -16.61
CA ASP A 219 -7.67 6.09 -15.39
C ASP A 219 -6.88 6.66 -14.20
N GLY A 220 -6.07 7.70 -14.46
CA GLY A 220 -5.21 8.34 -13.47
C GLY A 220 -3.98 7.51 -13.08
N VAL A 221 -3.82 6.29 -13.59
CA VAL A 221 -2.71 5.40 -13.23
C VAL A 221 -1.68 5.34 -14.36
N ILE A 222 -0.40 5.50 -14.03
CA ILE A 222 0.73 5.11 -14.87
C ILE A 222 1.44 3.97 -14.17
N SER A 223 1.66 2.85 -14.86
CA SER A 223 2.33 1.71 -14.24
C SER A 223 3.19 0.93 -15.22
N THR A 224 4.29 0.39 -14.69
CA THR A 224 5.09 -0.65 -15.38
C THR A 224 4.31 -1.95 -15.58
N ARG A 225 3.28 -2.24 -14.74
CA ARG A 225 2.41 -3.43 -14.86
C ARG A 225 1.35 -3.31 -15.96
N ARG A 226 0.84 -2.09 -16.19
CA ARG A 226 -0.24 -1.81 -17.17
C ARG A 226 0.28 -1.48 -18.57
N GLY A 227 1.61 -1.43 -18.77
CA GLY A 227 2.24 -1.15 -20.05
C GLY A 227 2.23 0.33 -20.47
N ASN A 228 1.37 1.18 -19.90
CA ASN A 228 1.31 2.61 -20.23
C ASN A 228 2.45 3.46 -19.63
N GLY A 229 3.11 2.96 -18.59
CA GLY A 229 4.45 3.41 -18.18
C GLY A 229 5.57 2.47 -18.64
N GLY A 230 5.21 1.28 -19.13
CA GLY A 230 6.06 0.10 -19.28
C GLY A 230 7.35 0.35 -20.04
N THR A 231 7.30 0.69 -21.33
CA THR A 231 8.52 0.80 -22.14
C THR A 231 9.49 1.87 -21.65
N CYS A 232 8.97 2.96 -21.10
CA CYS A 232 9.77 4.11 -20.70
C CYS A 232 10.32 3.99 -19.28
N TRP A 233 9.66 3.24 -18.40
CA TRP A 233 10.04 3.11 -16.98
C TRP A 233 10.68 1.75 -16.65
N ILE A 234 10.62 0.74 -17.52
CA ILE A 234 11.33 -0.54 -17.36
C ILE A 234 12.82 -0.36 -16.99
N PRO A 235 13.59 0.59 -17.56
CA PRO A 235 14.98 0.79 -17.17
C PRO A 235 15.20 1.18 -15.69
N MET A 236 14.15 1.60 -14.97
CA MET A 236 14.19 1.86 -13.53
C MET A 236 14.03 0.57 -12.70
N THR A 237 13.38 -0.45 -13.26
CA THR A 237 13.17 -1.76 -12.59
C THR A 237 14.45 -2.59 -12.55
N GLY A 238 14.55 -3.51 -11.59
CA GLY A 238 15.76 -4.33 -11.33
C GLY A 238 16.86 -3.61 -10.55
N ASN A 239 16.75 -2.29 -10.36
CA ASN A 239 17.72 -1.48 -9.63
C ASN A 239 17.33 -1.30 -8.17
N THR A 240 18.27 -0.81 -7.35
CA THR A 240 17.99 -0.40 -5.97
C THR A 240 16.80 0.57 -5.91
N PRO A 241 15.89 0.44 -4.92
CA PRO A 241 14.83 1.42 -4.73
C PRO A 241 15.30 2.67 -4.00
N VAL A 242 16.58 2.78 -3.64
CA VAL A 242 17.17 3.93 -2.94
C VAL A 242 17.78 4.90 -3.96
N GLY A 243 17.34 6.15 -3.94
CA GLY A 243 17.82 7.18 -4.85
C GLY A 243 16.96 8.46 -4.82
N GLU A 244 17.14 9.29 -5.84
CA GLU A 244 16.38 10.53 -6.03
C GLU A 244 15.44 10.41 -7.23
N TRP A 245 14.19 10.79 -7.04
CA TRP A 245 13.17 10.83 -8.06
C TRP A 245 12.89 12.27 -8.46
N GLU A 246 12.59 12.48 -9.74
CA GLU A 246 12.18 13.76 -10.28
C GLU A 246 10.95 13.57 -11.17
N LEU A 247 9.85 14.21 -10.82
CA LEU A 247 8.62 14.27 -11.61
C LEU A 247 8.51 15.65 -12.25
N ALA A 248 8.33 15.70 -13.56
CA ALA A 248 8.17 16.93 -14.32
C ALA A 248 6.89 16.90 -15.15
N LEU A 249 6.07 17.95 -15.02
CA LEU A 249 4.80 18.15 -15.71
C LEU A 249 4.87 19.44 -16.54
N LEU A 250 4.55 19.35 -17.83
CA LEU A 250 4.57 20.49 -18.76
C LEU A 250 3.57 20.29 -19.90
N THR A 251 3.47 19.04 -20.35
CA THR A 251 2.61 18.66 -21.47
C THR A 251 1.14 18.94 -21.14
N PRO A 252 0.43 19.74 -21.96
CA PRO A 252 -1.00 20.01 -21.76
C PRO A 252 -1.83 18.73 -21.73
N LEU A 253 -2.92 18.76 -20.96
CA LEU A 253 -3.91 17.71 -20.94
C LEU A 253 -4.59 17.60 -22.32
N LYS A 254 -5.26 16.47 -22.56
CA LYS A 254 -5.96 16.22 -23.84
C LYS A 254 -7.02 17.28 -24.18
N ASP A 255 -7.59 17.93 -23.17
CA ASP A 255 -8.58 19.01 -23.30
C ASP A 255 -7.96 20.41 -23.46
N GLY A 256 -6.63 20.51 -23.54
CA GLY A 256 -5.89 21.76 -23.77
C GLY A 256 -5.51 22.51 -22.50
N ARG A 257 -6.01 22.11 -21.32
CA ARG A 257 -5.62 22.72 -20.04
C ARG A 257 -4.17 22.41 -19.71
N LYS A 258 -3.48 23.36 -19.08
CA LYS A 258 -2.13 23.13 -18.55
C LYS A 258 -2.18 22.26 -17.29
N PRO A 259 -1.13 21.47 -16.99
CA PRO A 259 -1.06 20.73 -15.73
C PRO A 259 -1.25 21.61 -14.50
N GLU A 260 -0.71 22.83 -14.50
CA GLU A 260 -0.86 23.80 -13.40
C GLU A 260 -2.32 24.10 -13.06
N GLU A 261 -3.22 24.13 -14.05
CA GLU A 261 -4.63 24.45 -13.86
C GLU A 261 -5.34 23.36 -13.04
N VAL A 262 -5.00 22.08 -13.22
CA VAL A 262 -5.65 21.00 -12.46
C VAL A 262 -5.20 20.94 -11.01
N PHE A 263 -3.98 21.38 -10.70
CA PHE A 263 -3.54 21.55 -9.31
C PHE A 263 -4.16 22.80 -8.68
N LYS A 264 -4.13 23.95 -9.36
CA LYS A 264 -4.76 25.20 -8.87
C LYS A 264 -6.26 25.06 -8.60
N ASN A 265 -6.96 24.28 -9.43
CA ASN A 265 -8.40 24.02 -9.27
C ASN A 265 -8.72 22.87 -8.30
N GLU A 266 -7.71 22.30 -7.62
CA GLU A 266 -7.84 21.17 -6.70
C GLU A 266 -8.59 19.97 -7.32
N GLU A 267 -8.32 19.68 -8.60
CA GLU A 267 -8.93 18.55 -9.31
C GLU A 267 -8.18 17.23 -9.08
N ILE A 268 -6.96 17.31 -8.54
CA ILE A 268 -6.18 16.18 -8.05
C ILE A 268 -6.19 16.27 -6.52
N GLU A 269 -6.57 15.19 -5.85
CA GLU A 269 -6.69 15.13 -4.39
C GLU A 269 -5.47 14.52 -3.70
N ASP A 270 -4.69 13.70 -4.42
CA ASP A 270 -3.39 13.15 -4.02
C ASP A 270 -2.65 12.58 -5.24
N ILE A 271 -1.34 12.38 -5.10
CA ILE A 271 -0.52 11.56 -5.98
C ILE A 271 0.08 10.45 -5.14
N LEU A 272 -0.24 9.20 -5.48
CA LEU A 272 0.37 8.03 -4.86
C LEU A 272 1.51 7.53 -5.75
N PHE A 273 2.73 7.60 -5.25
CA PHE A 273 3.89 6.98 -5.87
C PHE A 273 4.18 5.65 -5.17
N VAL A 274 3.99 4.52 -5.87
CA VAL A 274 4.13 3.18 -5.29
C VAL A 274 5.30 2.45 -5.93
N ILE A 275 6.21 1.96 -5.09
CA ILE A 275 7.28 1.05 -5.48
C ILE A 275 6.89 -0.34 -4.99
N THR A 276 6.68 -1.27 -5.91
CA THR A 276 6.78 -2.69 -5.59
C THR A 276 8.24 -3.05 -5.55
N TYR A 277 8.71 -3.53 -4.40
CA TYR A 277 10.09 -3.96 -4.24
C TYR A 277 10.15 -5.45 -3.95
N SER A 278 11.30 -6.04 -4.22
CA SER A 278 11.67 -7.33 -3.65
C SER A 278 13.02 -7.26 -2.98
N GLY A 279 13.25 -8.16 -2.05
CA GLY A 279 14.52 -8.34 -1.38
C GLY A 279 14.72 -9.78 -0.94
N ARG A 280 15.90 -10.05 -0.39
CA ARG A 280 16.24 -11.33 0.20
C ARG A 280 16.31 -11.20 1.72
N THR A 281 15.63 -12.08 2.44
CA THR A 281 15.86 -12.25 3.87
C THR A 281 17.24 -12.86 4.09
N PRO A 282 17.84 -12.66 5.28
CA PRO A 282 19.04 -13.38 5.66
C PRO A 282 18.77 -14.89 5.65
N GLN A 283 19.82 -15.69 5.59
CA GLN A 283 19.68 -17.13 5.81
C GLN A 283 19.10 -17.35 7.21
N TRP A 284 18.11 -18.25 7.31
CA TRP A 284 17.66 -18.73 8.60
C TRP A 284 18.83 -19.42 9.28
N SER A 285 19.24 -18.93 10.46
CA SER A 285 20.29 -19.57 11.24
C SER A 285 19.86 -21.00 11.58
N ALA A 286 20.74 -21.95 11.29
CA ALA A 286 20.59 -23.36 11.64
C ALA A 286 20.62 -23.56 13.17
#